data_AF-A0A949UHD1-F1
#
_entry.id   AF-A0A949UHD1-F1
#
_cell.length_a   1.000
_cell.length_b   1.000
_cell.length_c   1.000
_cell.angle_alpha   90.00
_cell.angle_beta   90.00
_cell.angle_gamma   90.00
#
_symmetry.space_group_name_H-M   'P 1'
#
loop_
_entity.id
_entity.type
_entity.pdbx_description
1 polymer ?
#
loop_
_entity_poly.entity_id
_entity_poly.type
_entity_poly.pdbx_seq_one_letter_code
_entity_poly.pdbx_strand_id
1 'polypeptide(L)'
;RDKGNTALTTIKLPNTKEGAILIEVIYTLQTMAPPIFQTDSYLPLTPIRILIDEQGNDLGEKVSYDQIAPRLTNVKKETARAIVKSEAKKIKQLLKTARDFAGQQAATLRKDSERLAMNSLSAEHQRLVFLKKTNPSIRQNEVDFIADKKKAVQAHIQSAPLHLHATRIIITI
;
A
#
# COMPACT_ATOMS: atom_id res chain seq x y z
N ARG A 1 7.35 -19.00 -6.42
CA ARG A 1 6.65 -18.50 -7.62
C ARG A 1 5.27 -18.10 -7.15
N ASP A 2 5.08 -16.81 -6.85
CA ASP A 2 3.84 -16.34 -6.25
C ASP A 2 2.72 -16.45 -7.27
N LYS A 3 1.77 -17.35 -7.03
CA LYS A 3 0.61 -17.55 -7.91
C LYS A 3 -0.45 -16.53 -7.50
N GLY A 4 -0.91 -15.69 -8.43
CA GLY A 4 -1.99 -14.72 -8.20
C GLY A 4 -1.62 -13.23 -8.31
N ASN A 5 -0.32 -12.92 -8.45
CA ASN A 5 0.16 -11.52 -8.43
C ASN A 5 0.06 -10.81 -9.79
N THR A 6 -0.30 -11.53 -10.87
CA THR A 6 -0.46 -10.93 -12.20
C THR A 6 -1.61 -11.57 -12.97
N ALA A 7 -2.51 -10.76 -13.52
CA ALA A 7 -3.64 -11.22 -14.32
C ALA A 7 -3.92 -10.28 -15.51
N LEU A 8 -4.54 -10.83 -16.55
CA LEU A 8 -5.19 -10.06 -17.61
C LEU A 8 -6.63 -10.54 -17.72
N THR A 9 -7.56 -9.60 -17.62
CA THR A 9 -9.01 -9.84 -17.61
C THR A 9 -9.71 -8.91 -18.59
N THR A 10 -10.94 -9.22 -18.97
CA THR A 10 -11.82 -8.32 -19.70
C THR A 10 -12.96 -7.83 -18.84
N ILE A 11 -13.53 -6.69 -19.19
CA ILE A 11 -14.73 -6.15 -18.56
C ILE A 11 -15.66 -5.58 -19.63
N LYS A 12 -16.96 -5.83 -19.47
CA LYS A 12 -17.98 -5.20 -20.30
C LYS A 12 -18.53 -3.97 -19.59
N LEU A 13 -18.25 -2.79 -20.16
CA LEU A 13 -18.68 -1.50 -19.61
C LEU A 13 -19.55 -0.77 -20.64
N PRO A 14 -20.79 -0.35 -20.28
CA PRO A 14 -21.63 0.41 -21.18
C PRO A 14 -20.96 1.73 -21.54
N ASN A 15 -21.10 2.17 -22.79
CA ASN A 15 -20.58 3.45 -23.31
C ASN A 15 -19.06 3.64 -23.16
N THR A 16 -18.28 2.56 -23.16
CA THR A 16 -16.81 2.64 -23.21
C THR A 16 -16.30 2.18 -24.56
N LYS A 17 -15.16 2.75 -24.98
CA LYS A 17 -14.46 2.32 -26.19
C LYS A 17 -13.95 0.89 -25.99
N GLU A 18 -14.24 -0.01 -26.93
CA GLU A 18 -13.66 -1.35 -26.94
C GLU A 18 -12.13 -1.31 -27.07
N GLY A 19 -11.45 -2.23 -26.39
CA GLY A 19 -9.99 -2.34 -26.41
C GLY A 19 -9.26 -1.30 -25.55
N ALA A 20 -9.97 -0.48 -24.78
CA ALA A 20 -9.36 0.42 -23.82
C ALA A 20 -8.72 -0.36 -22.67
N ILE A 21 -7.59 0.13 -22.17
CA ILE A 21 -6.82 -0.51 -21.10
C ILE A 21 -7.07 0.20 -19.77
N LEU A 22 -7.39 -0.58 -18.74
CA LEU A 22 -7.25 -0.16 -17.35
C LEU A 22 -6.17 -0.99 -16.65
N ILE A 23 -5.50 -0.40 -15.67
CA ILE A 23 -4.53 -1.09 -14.82
C ILE A 23 -4.94 -0.96 -13.37
N GLU A 24 -5.15 -2.10 -12.72
CA GLU A 24 -5.32 -2.20 -11.28
C GLU A 24 -4.02 -2.73 -10.67
N VAL A 25 -3.47 -2.02 -9.69
CA VAL A 25 -2.30 -2.46 -8.94
C VAL A 25 -2.56 -2.36 -7.46
N ILE A 26 -1.98 -3.31 -6.72
CA ILE A 26 -2.00 -3.31 -5.27
C ILE A 26 -0.56 -3.18 -4.82
N TYR A 27 -0.27 -2.07 -4.16
CA TYR A 27 0.96 -1.88 -3.42
C TYR A 27 0.74 -2.14 -1.93
N THR A 28 1.81 -2.42 -1.20
CA THR A 28 1.79 -2.48 0.26
C THR A 28 2.94 -1.65 0.81
N LEU A 29 2.71 -1.04 1.98
CA LEU A 29 3.77 -0.49 2.81
C LEU A 29 4.06 -1.47 3.93
N GLN A 30 5.33 -1.81 4.13
CA GLN A 30 5.78 -2.70 5.19
C GLN A 30 7.05 -2.15 5.83
N THR A 31 7.14 -2.22 7.16
CA THR A 31 8.37 -1.89 7.87
C THR A 31 9.33 -3.07 7.94
N MET A 32 10.63 -2.82 7.92
CA MET A 32 11.66 -3.83 8.20
C MET A 32 12.21 -3.67 9.63
N ALA A 33 11.32 -3.45 10.59
CA ALA A 33 11.71 -3.24 11.98
C ALA A 33 11.76 -4.57 12.75
N PRO A 34 12.72 -4.75 13.67
CA PRO A 34 12.68 -5.83 14.64
C PRO A 34 11.35 -5.87 15.43
N PRO A 35 10.80 -7.07 15.75
CA PRO A 35 9.50 -7.21 16.42
C PRO A 35 9.38 -6.47 17.76
N ILE A 36 10.51 -6.25 18.45
CA ILE A 36 10.57 -5.49 19.71
C ILE A 36 10.03 -4.04 19.58
N PHE A 37 10.08 -3.47 18.37
CA PHE A 37 9.56 -2.13 18.11
C PHE A 37 8.06 -2.09 17.79
N GLN A 38 7.43 -3.24 17.51
CA GLN A 38 5.98 -3.37 17.30
C GLN A 38 5.41 -2.36 16.28
N THR A 39 6.16 -2.10 15.21
CA THR A 39 5.77 -1.13 14.17
C THR A 39 4.46 -1.49 13.48
N ASP A 40 4.12 -2.77 13.41
CA ASP A 40 2.86 -3.27 12.83
C ASP A 40 1.61 -2.74 13.55
N SER A 41 1.72 -2.32 14.82
CA SER A 41 0.63 -1.67 15.55
C SER A 41 0.31 -0.26 15.03
N TYR A 42 1.23 0.35 14.29
CA TYR A 42 1.12 1.72 13.77
C TYR A 42 1.06 1.77 12.24
N LEU A 43 1.78 0.86 11.58
CA LEU A 43 1.76 0.66 10.14
C LEU A 43 1.56 -0.84 9.85
N PRO A 44 0.33 -1.35 9.99
CA PRO A 44 0.01 -2.72 9.59
C PRO A 44 0.22 -2.91 8.08
N LEU A 45 0.14 -4.14 7.59
CA LEU A 45 0.22 -4.43 6.15
C LEU A 45 -1.00 -3.83 5.42
N THR A 46 -0.91 -2.55 5.07
CA THR A 46 -2.00 -1.78 4.47
C THR A 46 -1.90 -1.82 2.95
N PRO A 47 -2.91 -2.36 2.26
CA PRO A 47 -2.95 -2.34 0.81
C PRO A 47 -3.30 -0.94 0.29
N ILE A 48 -2.52 -0.47 -0.69
CA ILE A 48 -2.76 0.73 -1.48
C ILE A 48 -3.18 0.26 -2.86
N ARG A 49 -4.48 0.35 -3.15
CA ARG A 49 -5.05 -0.04 -4.44
C ARG A 49 -5.15 1.18 -5.34
N ILE A 50 -4.52 1.10 -6.50
CA ILE A 50 -4.63 2.10 -7.56
C ILE A 50 -5.35 1.47 -8.74
N LEU A 51 -6.32 2.17 -9.32
CA LEU A 51 -7.01 1.74 -10.55
C LEU A 51 -6.92 2.90 -11.54
N ILE A 52 -6.07 2.78 -12.55
CA ILE A 52 -5.93 3.83 -13.56
C ILE A 52 -6.62 3.46 -14.88
N ASP A 53 -7.21 4.47 -15.52
CA ASP A 53 -7.70 4.36 -16.88
C ASP A 53 -6.60 4.55 -17.92
N GLU A 54 -6.99 4.45 -19.19
CA GLU A 54 -6.11 4.58 -20.35
C GLU A 54 -5.46 5.96 -20.49
N GLN A 55 -6.10 6.99 -19.94
CA GLN A 55 -5.64 8.38 -19.94
C GLN A 55 -4.73 8.68 -18.74
N GLY A 56 -4.61 7.75 -17.79
CA GLY A 56 -3.78 7.87 -16.60
C GLY A 56 -4.49 8.54 -15.41
N ASN A 57 -5.82 8.63 -15.41
CA ASN A 57 -6.57 9.10 -14.26
C ASN A 57 -6.74 7.98 -13.24
N ASP A 58 -6.59 8.27 -11.94
CA ASP A 58 -6.93 7.34 -10.88
C ASP A 58 -8.45 7.31 -10.64
N LEU A 59 -9.02 6.11 -10.71
CA LEU A 59 -10.41 5.77 -10.49
C LEU A 59 -10.62 5.00 -9.19
N GLY A 60 -9.55 4.70 -8.43
CA GLY A 60 -9.57 3.82 -7.26
C GLY A 60 -10.56 4.26 -6.18
N GLU A 61 -10.71 5.57 -5.96
CA GLU A 61 -11.68 6.13 -5.00
C GLU A 61 -13.13 6.04 -5.48
N LYS A 62 -13.35 6.11 -6.81
CA LYS A 62 -14.69 6.12 -7.41
C LYS A 62 -15.22 4.71 -7.68
N VAL A 63 -14.32 3.76 -7.90
CA VAL A 63 -14.63 2.39 -8.29
C VAL A 63 -13.95 1.44 -7.33
N SER A 64 -14.71 0.89 -6.40
CA SER A 64 -14.22 -0.08 -5.42
C SER A 64 -13.89 -1.42 -6.06
N TYR A 65 -13.12 -2.24 -5.34
CA TYR A 65 -12.82 -3.61 -5.75
C TYR A 65 -14.11 -4.44 -5.93
N ASP A 66 -15.04 -4.35 -4.99
CA ASP A 66 -16.28 -5.13 -4.99
C ASP A 66 -17.22 -4.76 -6.15
N GLN A 67 -17.12 -3.52 -6.65
CA GLN A 67 -17.87 -3.08 -7.83
C GLN A 67 -17.32 -3.66 -9.14
N ILE A 68 -15.98 -3.78 -9.25
CA ILE A 68 -15.33 -4.19 -10.50
C ILE A 68 -15.13 -5.70 -10.58
N ALA A 69 -14.72 -6.35 -9.49
CA ALA A 69 -14.27 -7.74 -9.49
C ALA A 69 -15.31 -8.74 -10.02
N PRO A 70 -16.61 -8.65 -9.69
CA PRO A 70 -17.63 -9.56 -10.21
C PRO A 70 -17.88 -9.45 -11.72
N ARG A 71 -17.45 -8.35 -12.34
CA ARG A 71 -17.66 -8.05 -13.77
C ARG A 71 -16.49 -8.48 -14.64
N LEU A 72 -15.40 -8.94 -14.02
CA LEU A 72 -14.19 -9.36 -14.72
C LEU A 72 -14.34 -10.77 -15.28
N THR A 73 -13.92 -10.94 -16.53
CA THR A 73 -13.87 -12.25 -17.20
C THR A 73 -12.43 -12.63 -17.51
N ASN A 74 -12.10 -13.92 -17.38
CA ASN A 74 -10.77 -14.42 -17.74
C ASN A 74 -10.55 -14.39 -19.26
N VAL A 75 -9.30 -14.14 -19.65
CA VAL A 75 -8.89 -14.13 -21.06
C VAL A 75 -8.06 -15.38 -21.38
N LYS A 76 -8.24 -15.93 -22.59
CA LYS A 76 -7.39 -17.01 -23.11
C LYS A 76 -5.93 -16.57 -23.13
N LYS A 77 -5.03 -17.47 -22.74
CA LYS A 77 -3.60 -17.15 -22.52
C LYS A 77 -2.91 -16.59 -23.77
N GLU A 78 -3.28 -17.09 -24.94
CA GLU A 78 -2.74 -16.67 -26.24
C GLU A 78 -3.14 -15.23 -26.55
N THR A 79 -4.42 -14.90 -26.37
CA THR A 79 -4.96 -13.55 -26.53
C THR A 79 -4.31 -12.57 -25.55
N ALA A 80 -4.19 -12.96 -24.27
CA ALA A 80 -3.55 -12.14 -23.25
C ALA A 80 -2.08 -11.80 -23.62
N ARG A 81 -1.32 -12.79 -24.12
CA ARG A 81 0.06 -12.58 -24.57
C ARG A 81 0.16 -11.64 -25.75
N ALA A 82 -0.75 -11.76 -26.73
CA ALA A 82 -0.78 -10.88 -27.89
C ALA A 82 -1.03 -9.43 -27.48
N ILE A 83 -2.02 -9.19 -26.62
CA ILE A 83 -2.37 -7.86 -26.10
C ILE A 83 -1.21 -7.25 -25.31
N VAL A 84 -0.61 -8.01 -24.38
CA VAL A 84 0.54 -7.50 -23.60
C VAL A 84 1.70 -7.14 -24.51
N LYS A 85 1.94 -7.92 -25.58
CA LYS A 85 3.01 -7.65 -26.54
C LYS A 85 2.73 -6.38 -27.36
N SER A 86 1.51 -6.20 -27.87
CA SER A 86 1.16 -5.02 -28.68
C SER A 86 1.14 -3.74 -27.84
N GLU A 87 0.66 -3.81 -26.60
CA GLU A 87 0.45 -2.65 -25.72
C GLU A 87 1.57 -2.43 -24.70
N ALA A 88 2.70 -3.14 -24.82
CA ALA A 88 3.78 -3.16 -23.82
C ALA A 88 4.27 -1.76 -23.41
N LYS A 89 4.43 -0.84 -24.38
CA LYS A 89 4.88 0.54 -24.11
C LYS A 89 3.86 1.31 -23.28
N LYS A 90 2.58 1.17 -23.63
CA LYS A 90 1.46 1.84 -22.97
C LYS A 90 1.26 1.31 -21.55
N ILE A 91 1.27 -0.02 -21.38
CA ILE A 91 1.20 -0.68 -20.08
C ILE A 91 2.33 -0.19 -19.15
N LYS A 92 3.57 -0.11 -19.65
CA LYS A 92 4.70 0.41 -18.86
C LYS A 92 4.50 1.86 -18.42
N GLN A 93 3.97 2.71 -19.31
CA GLN A 93 3.67 4.11 -18.98
C GLN A 93 2.61 4.22 -17.90
N LEU A 94 1.51 3.47 -18.05
CA LEU A 94 0.43 3.42 -17.06
C LEU A 94 0.93 2.89 -15.71
N LEU A 95 1.73 1.81 -15.68
CA LEU A 95 2.32 1.30 -14.44
C LEU A 95 3.21 2.33 -13.73
N LYS A 96 3.92 3.19 -14.47
CA LYS A 96 4.67 4.31 -13.89
C LYS A 96 3.73 5.31 -13.24
N THR A 97 2.69 5.74 -13.94
CA THR A 97 1.66 6.64 -13.38
C THR A 97 1.01 6.05 -12.12
N ALA A 98 0.66 4.75 -12.14
CA ALA A 98 0.08 4.09 -10.97
C ALA A 98 1.06 4.05 -9.78
N ARG A 99 2.37 3.89 -10.04
CA ARG A 99 3.41 3.96 -9.00
C ARG A 99 3.49 5.36 -8.39
N ASP A 100 3.34 6.41 -9.19
CA ASP A 100 3.39 7.79 -8.71
C ASP A 100 2.19 8.08 -7.77
N PHE A 101 0.98 7.66 -8.15
CA PHE A 101 -0.20 7.74 -7.27
C PHE A 101 -0.02 6.92 -5.98
N ALA A 102 0.45 5.68 -6.08
CA ALA A 102 0.74 4.86 -4.91
C ALA A 102 1.79 5.50 -4.00
N GLY A 103 2.81 6.16 -4.56
CA GLY A 103 3.82 6.89 -3.81
C GLY A 103 3.27 8.08 -3.03
N GLN A 104 2.31 8.81 -3.61
CA GLN A 104 1.61 9.91 -2.93
C GLN A 104 0.76 9.39 -1.77
N GLN A 105 -0.07 8.37 -2.00
CA GLN A 105 -0.87 7.75 -0.94
C GLN A 105 0.00 7.13 0.17
N ALA A 106 1.12 6.51 -0.21
CA ALA A 106 2.11 5.97 0.71
C ALA A 106 2.75 7.05 1.59
N ALA A 107 3.06 8.22 1.03
CA ALA A 107 3.61 9.33 1.80
C ALA A 107 2.61 9.84 2.86
N THR A 108 1.33 9.91 2.51
CA THR A 108 0.25 10.25 3.47
C THR A 108 0.14 9.19 4.56
N LEU A 109 0.07 7.90 4.19
CA LEU A 109 -0.03 6.82 5.15
C LEU A 109 1.15 6.77 6.12
N ARG A 110 2.39 6.96 5.63
CA ARG A 110 3.57 7.05 6.51
C ARG A 110 3.45 8.18 7.53
N LYS A 111 3.00 9.37 7.11
CA LYS A 111 2.81 10.52 8.03
C LYS A 111 1.73 10.24 9.07
N ASP A 112 0.65 9.59 8.68
CA ASP A 112 -0.45 9.25 9.59
C ASP A 112 -0.03 8.19 10.61
N SER A 113 0.65 7.13 10.16
CA SER A 113 1.23 6.10 11.03
C SER A 113 2.30 6.66 11.96
N GLU A 114 3.14 7.57 11.48
CA GLU A 114 4.13 8.26 12.31
C GLU A 114 3.45 9.08 13.41
N ARG A 115 2.43 9.86 13.05
CA ARG A 115 1.66 10.66 14.02
C ARG A 115 1.00 9.77 15.08
N LEU A 116 0.40 8.65 14.66
CA LEU A 116 -0.20 7.67 15.57
C LEU A 116 0.85 7.09 16.54
N ALA A 117 2.00 6.66 16.01
CA ALA A 117 3.10 6.12 16.81
C ALA A 117 3.65 7.14 17.80
N MET A 118 3.89 8.38 17.35
CA MET A 118 4.45 9.44 18.20
C MET A 118 3.50 9.82 19.33
N ASN A 119 2.20 9.88 19.07
CA ASN A 119 1.19 10.17 20.10
C ASN A 119 1.14 9.05 21.14
N SER A 120 1.06 7.80 20.69
CA SER A 120 1.00 6.62 21.58
C SER A 120 2.25 6.48 22.45
N LEU A 121 3.45 6.54 21.85
CA LEU A 121 4.71 6.35 22.57
C LEU A 121 5.05 7.54 23.47
N SER A 122 4.67 8.76 23.09
CA SER A 122 4.88 9.93 23.96
C SER A 122 3.99 9.89 25.20
N ALA A 123 2.72 9.47 25.05
CA ALA A 123 1.82 9.27 26.18
C ALA A 123 2.34 8.19 27.14
N GLU A 124 2.82 7.05 26.61
CA GLU A 124 3.38 5.97 27.44
C GLU A 124 4.66 6.41 28.15
N HIS A 125 5.55 7.14 27.46
CA HIS A 125 6.75 7.69 28.08
C HIS A 125 6.41 8.63 29.24
N GLN A 126 5.46 9.56 29.04
CA GLN A 126 5.02 10.48 30.10
C GLN A 126 4.42 9.73 31.30
N ARG A 127 3.62 8.69 31.03
CA ARG A 127 3.04 7.82 32.06
C ARG A 127 4.14 7.13 32.88
N LEU A 128 5.14 6.53 32.24
CA LEU A 128 6.25 5.86 32.94
C LEU A 128 7.11 6.84 33.75
N VAL A 129 7.40 8.02 33.20
CA VAL A 129 8.13 9.08 33.93
C VAL A 129 7.35 9.50 35.18
N PHE A 130 6.02 9.66 35.07
CA PHE A 130 5.18 9.99 36.22
C PHE A 130 5.18 8.86 37.26
N LEU A 131 4.92 7.63 36.84
CA LEU A 131 4.88 6.47 37.74
C LEU A 131 6.23 6.23 38.44
N LYS A 132 7.34 6.49 37.77
CA LYS A 132 8.67 6.35 38.37
C LYS A 132 8.88 7.29 39.56
N LYS A 133 8.30 8.49 39.55
CA LYS A 133 8.39 9.43 40.68
C LYS A 133 7.75 8.88 41.95
N THR A 134 6.73 8.04 41.81
CA THR A 134 5.95 7.50 42.93
C THR A 134 6.20 6.01 43.19
N ASN A 135 6.86 5.29 42.27
CA ASN A 135 7.15 3.86 42.38
C ASN A 135 8.63 3.56 42.06
N PRO A 136 9.48 3.33 43.07
CA PRO A 136 10.90 3.00 42.91
C PRO A 136 11.18 1.69 42.14
N SER A 137 10.17 0.83 41.96
CA SER A 137 10.31 -0.43 41.22
C SER A 137 10.49 -0.22 39.71
N ILE A 138 10.12 0.96 39.20
CA ILE A 138 10.29 1.31 37.78
C ILE A 138 11.72 1.78 37.53
N ARG A 139 12.40 1.06 36.65
CA ARG A 139 13.82 1.27 36.37
C ARG A 139 14.01 2.36 35.31
N GLN A 140 15.16 3.05 35.33
CA GLN A 140 15.46 4.10 34.33
C GLN A 140 15.51 3.54 32.91
N ASN A 141 16.07 2.33 32.75
CA ASN A 141 16.19 1.68 31.46
C ASN A 141 14.82 1.41 30.79
N GLU A 142 13.72 1.30 31.53
CA GLU A 142 12.38 1.15 30.96
C GLU A 142 11.89 2.46 30.33
N VAL A 143 12.19 3.60 30.96
CA VAL A 143 11.89 4.94 30.41
C VAL A 143 12.75 5.20 29.17
N ASP A 144 14.05 4.92 29.27
CA ASP A 144 15.01 5.11 28.18
C ASP A 144 14.65 4.24 26.97
N PHE A 145 14.23 2.99 27.22
CA PHE A 145 13.77 2.08 26.17
C PHE A 145 12.59 2.64 25.38
N ILE A 146 11.61 3.29 26.01
CA ILE A 146 10.51 3.93 25.27
C ILE A 146 11.00 5.12 24.44
N ALA A 147 11.95 5.90 24.95
CA ALA A 147 12.54 7.00 24.21
C ALA A 147 13.30 6.52 22.95
N ASP A 148 14.05 5.42 23.07
CA ASP A 148 14.75 4.80 21.94
C ASP A 148 13.78 4.12 20.97
N LYS A 149 12.76 3.42 21.48
CA LYS A 149 11.68 2.84 20.67
C LYS A 149 11.00 3.91 19.82
N LYS A 150 10.74 5.11 20.36
CA LYS A 150 10.15 6.23 19.61
C LYS A 150 11.00 6.58 18.37
N LYS A 151 12.31 6.76 18.55
CA LYS A 151 13.23 7.09 17.44
C LYS A 151 13.28 5.96 16.40
N ALA A 152 13.39 4.71 16.85
CA ALA A 152 13.47 3.56 15.98
C ALA A 152 12.18 3.36 15.16
N VAL A 153 11.01 3.43 15.81
CA VAL A 153 9.70 3.31 15.15
C VAL A 153 9.52 4.40 14.11
N GLN A 154 9.85 5.65 14.45
CA GLN A 154 9.78 6.78 13.51
C GLN A 154 10.63 6.51 12.26
N ALA A 155 11.90 6.14 12.44
CA ALA A 155 12.81 5.86 11.33
C ALA A 155 12.32 4.69 10.45
N HIS A 156 11.81 3.62 11.06
CA HIS A 156 11.29 2.48 10.32
C HIS A 156 9.99 2.75 9.56
N ILE A 157 9.09 3.59 10.10
CA ILE A 157 7.88 4.02 9.39
C ILE A 157 8.24 4.92 8.20
N GLN A 158 9.13 5.90 8.41
CA GLN A 158 9.54 6.84 7.36
C GLN A 158 10.26 6.14 6.20
N SER A 159 11.06 5.12 6.50
CA SER A 159 11.81 4.34 5.49
C SER A 159 11.05 3.13 4.94
N ALA A 160 9.81 2.87 5.39
CA ALA A 160 9.01 1.71 5.00
C ALA A 160 8.90 1.63 3.46
N PRO A 161 9.47 0.61 2.79
CA PRO A 161 9.44 0.51 1.34
C PRO A 161 8.03 0.25 0.80
N LEU A 162 7.77 0.80 -0.39
CA LEU A 162 6.56 0.52 -1.16
C LEU A 162 6.80 -0.69 -2.07
N HIS A 163 6.04 -1.77 -1.86
CA HIS A 163 6.17 -3.01 -2.61
C HIS A 163 4.97 -3.22 -3.54
N LEU A 164 5.24 -3.58 -4.80
CA LEU A 164 4.17 -4.02 -5.71
C LEU A 164 3.80 -5.46 -5.37
N HIS A 165 2.57 -5.67 -4.93
CA HIS A 165 2.06 -6.99 -4.54
C HIS A 165 1.29 -7.66 -5.67
N ALA A 166 0.42 -6.92 -6.36
CA ALA A 166 -0.38 -7.46 -7.46
C ALA A 166 -0.58 -6.46 -8.61
N THR A 167 -0.76 -6.98 -9.82
CA THR A 167 -1.09 -6.22 -11.02
C THR A 167 -2.15 -6.94 -11.83
N ARG A 168 -3.15 -6.21 -12.29
CA ARG A 168 -4.18 -6.71 -13.19
C ARG A 168 -4.37 -5.74 -14.34
N ILE A 169 -4.24 -6.25 -15.55
CA ILE A 169 -4.54 -5.52 -16.77
C ILE A 169 -5.99 -5.85 -17.15
N ILE A 170 -6.81 -4.83 -17.36
CA ILE A 170 -8.22 -4.99 -17.68
C ILE A 170 -8.47 -4.39 -19.06
N ILE A 171 -9.09 -5.16 -19.95
CA ILE A 171 -9.41 -4.73 -21.32
C ILE A 171 -10.93 -4.58 -21.44
N THR A 172 -11.39 -3.45 -21.96
CA THR A 172 -12.82 -3.27 -22.25
C THR A 172 -13.23 -4.06 -23.48
N ILE A 173 -14.39 -4.72 -23.39
CA ILE A 173 -15.04 -5.47 -24.48
C ILE A 173 -16.53 -5.14 -24.55
#